data_AF-A0A9R1TQM6-F1
#
_entry.id   AF-A0A9R1TQM6-F1
#
_cell.length_a   1.000
_cell.length_b   1.000
_cell.length_c   1.000
_cell.angle_alpha   90.00
_cell.angle_beta   90.00
_cell.angle_gamma   90.00
#
_symmetry.space_group_name_H-M   'P 1'
#
loop_
_entity.id
_entity.type
_entity.pdbx_description
1 polymer ?
#
loop_
_entity_poly.entity_id
_entity_poly.type
_entity_poly.pdbx_seq_one_letter_code
_entity_poly.pdbx_strand_id
1 'polypeptide(L)' 'MSYETKYIFAALPRTQRGTPLVLGGDPKGKSFLYTNGNSVIIRNIDNPAIADIYTEHSCAVNVAKYSPSGFYIASGGNS' A
#
# COMPACT_ATOMS: atom_id res chain seq x y z
N MET A 1 3.13 -19.66 23.71
CA MET A 1 4.11 -19.09 22.76
C MET A 1 3.44 -17.92 22.04
N SER A 2 4.04 -16.74 22.09
CA SER A 2 3.67 -15.61 21.24
C SER A 2 4.55 -15.59 19.99
N TYR A 3 3.99 -15.19 18.86
CA TYR A 3 4.71 -14.94 17.62
C TYR A 3 4.60 -13.45 17.29
N GLU A 4 5.66 -12.88 16.74
CA GLU A 4 5.73 -11.48 16.35
C GLU A 4 6.31 -11.38 14.95
N THR A 5 5.72 -10.49 14.14
CA THR A 5 6.19 -10.22 12.78
C THR A 5 7.42 -9.32 12.84
N LYS A 6 8.59 -9.84 12.43
CA LYS A 6 9.83 -9.04 12.40
C LYS A 6 9.99 -8.19 11.16
N TYR A 7 9.68 -8.77 10.00
CA TYR A 7 9.90 -8.15 8.69
C TYR A 7 8.81 -8.56 7.73
N ILE A 8 8.42 -7.64 6.85
CA ILE A 8 7.46 -7.89 5.78
C ILE A 8 8.12 -7.48 4.46
N PHE A 9 8.36 -8.47 3.59
CA PHE A 9 8.82 -8.22 2.22
C PHE A 9 7.62 -8.15 1.29
N ALA A 10 7.10 -6.93 1.13
CA ALA A 10 5.87 -6.72 0.37
C ALA A 10 6.07 -6.93 -1.14
N ALA A 11 4.99 -7.36 -1.81
CA ALA A 11 4.93 -7.53 -3.26
C ALA A 11 5.14 -6.20 -3.99
N LEU A 12 5.62 -6.24 -5.25
CA LEU A 12 5.77 -5.04 -6.07
C LEU A 12 4.41 -4.46 -6.51
N PRO A 13 4.36 -3.18 -6.93
CA PRO A 13 3.13 -2.59 -7.45
C PRO A 13 2.61 -3.32 -8.69
N ARG A 14 1.29 -3.47 -8.81
CA ARG A 14 0.67 -4.09 -9.99
C ARG A 14 0.71 -3.14 -11.19
N THR A 15 1.41 -3.53 -12.25
CA THR A 15 1.50 -2.74 -13.49
C THR A 15 0.70 -3.39 -14.62
N GLN A 16 0.07 -2.56 -15.46
CA GLN A 16 -0.58 -2.97 -16.70
C GLN A 16 -0.05 -2.14 -17.87
N ARG A 17 0.27 -2.79 -18.99
CA ARG A 17 0.83 -2.11 -20.17
C ARG A 17 -0.15 -1.07 -20.70
N GLY A 18 0.34 0.16 -20.92
CA GLY A 18 -0.47 1.27 -21.42
C GLY A 18 -1.40 1.88 -20.37
N THR A 19 -1.25 1.53 -19.08
CA THR A 19 -2.07 2.05 -18.00
C THR A 19 -1.16 2.72 -16.95
N PRO A 20 -1.50 3.93 -16.46
CA PRO A 20 -0.73 4.57 -15.40
C PRO A 20 -0.89 3.82 -14.07
N LEU A 21 0.18 3.77 -13.30
CA LEU A 21 0.17 3.32 -11.91
C LEU A 21 0.14 4.53 -10.99
N VAL A 22 -0.80 4.54 -10.04
CA VAL A 22 -0.90 5.62 -9.05
C VAL A 22 -0.17 5.23 -7.77
N LEU A 23 0.90 5.96 -7.47
CA LEU A 23 1.59 5.88 -6.18
C LEU A 23 1.05 6.94 -5.22
N GLY A 24 0.85 6.59 -3.95
CA GLY A 24 0.47 7.52 -2.89
C GLY A 24 1.66 7.78 -1.97
N GLY A 25 2.05 9.05 -1.79
CA GLY A 25 3.07 9.43 -0.82
C GLY A 25 2.45 9.77 0.54
N ASP A 26 3.10 9.39 1.62
CA ASP A 26 2.81 9.89 2.96
C ASP A 26 3.12 11.40 3.02
N PRO A 27 2.20 12.26 3.50
CA PRO A 27 2.48 13.67 3.75
C PRO A 27 3.71 13.91 4.64
N LYS A 28 4.07 12.96 5.50
CA LYS A 28 5.26 13.01 6.37
C LYS A 28 6.54 12.54 5.67
N GLY A 29 6.45 12.01 4.45
CA GLY A 29 7.58 11.59 3.63
C GLY A 29 8.31 10.34 4.11
N LYS A 30 7.73 9.54 5.03
CA LYS A 30 8.36 8.32 5.56
C LYS A 30 8.04 7.07 4.74
N SER A 31 6.81 7.00 4.27
CA SER A 31 6.29 5.84 3.57
C SER A 31 5.61 6.26 2.27
N PHE A 32 5.44 5.28 1.40
CA PHE A 32 4.61 5.39 0.22
C PHE A 32 3.74 4.16 0.14
N LEU A 33 2.70 4.23 -0.68
CA LEU A 33 1.73 3.17 -0.79
C LEU A 33 1.30 2.95 -2.23
N TYR A 34 0.89 1.72 -2.50
CA TYR A 34 0.42 1.25 -3.79
C TYR A 34 -0.48 0.04 -3.59
N THR A 35 -1.09 -0.43 -4.67
CA THR A 35 -2.02 -1.55 -4.63
C THR A 35 -1.48 -2.76 -5.37
N ASN A 36 -1.85 -3.94 -4.88
CA ASN A 36 -1.62 -5.21 -5.57
C ASN A 36 -2.78 -6.17 -5.23
N GLY A 37 -3.44 -6.71 -6.26
CA GLY A 37 -4.63 -7.52 -6.07
C GLY A 37 -5.72 -6.75 -5.32
N ASN A 38 -6.22 -7.33 -4.24
CA ASN A 38 -7.19 -6.72 -3.33
C ASN A 38 -6.53 -6.10 -2.07
N SER A 39 -5.21 -5.93 -2.08
CA SER A 39 -4.46 -5.39 -0.95
C SER A 39 -3.92 -3.99 -1.24
N VAL A 40 -3.89 -3.17 -0.19
CA VAL A 40 -3.14 -1.91 -0.13
C VAL A 40 -1.85 -2.16 0.63
N ILE A 41 -0.72 -1.81 0.02
CA ILE A 41 0.61 -2.00 0.58
C ILE A 41 1.16 -0.65 0.97
N ILE A 42 1.58 -0.52 2.23
CA ILE A 42 2.26 0.64 2.78
C ILE A 42 3.70 0.22 3.04
N ARG A 43 4.66 0.94 2.45
CA ARG A 43 6.08 0.56 2.53
C ARG A 43 6.91 1.78 2.90
N ASN A 44 7.85 1.57 3.82
CA ASN A 44 8.82 2.60 4.17
C ASN A 44 9.81 2.83 3.02
N ILE A 45 10.19 4.10 2.82
CA ILE A 45 11.08 4.51 1.72
C ILE A 45 12.53 4.05 1.97
N ASP A 46 13.00 4.19 3.21
CA ASP A 46 14.39 3.93 3.58
C ASP A 46 14.67 2.45 3.84
N ASN A 47 13.75 1.76 4.54
CA ASN A 47 13.90 0.36 4.90
C ASN A 47 12.73 -0.49 4.35
N PRO A 48 12.95 -1.26 3.27
CA PRO A 48 11.89 -2.01 2.62
C PRO A 48 11.37 -3.22 3.41
N ALA A 49 12.06 -3.63 4.48
CA ALA A 49 11.61 -4.69 5.36
C ALA A 49 10.51 -4.23 6.33
N ILE A 50 10.29 -2.91 6.43
CA ILE A 50 9.21 -2.28 7.18
C ILE A 50 8.07 -1.97 6.20
N ALA A 51 7.03 -2.80 6.24
CA ALA A 51 5.85 -2.63 5.42
C ALA A 51 4.61 -3.12 6.19
N ASP A 52 3.45 -2.57 5.85
CA ASP A 52 2.15 -3.01 6.31
C ASP A 52 1.26 -3.34 5.10
N ILE A 53 0.38 -4.33 5.27
CA ILE A 53 -0.51 -4.80 4.21
C ILE A 53 -1.94 -4.79 4.73
N TYR A 54 -2.79 -4.02 4.08
CA TYR A 54 -4.22 -3.95 4.36
C TYR A 54 -5.00 -4.74 3.31
N THR A 55 -5.71 -5.79 3.72
CA THR A 55 -6.40 -6.73 2.82
C THR A 55 -7.84 -6.99 3.28
N GLU A 56 -8.67 -5.97 3.19
CA GLU A 56 -10.11 -6.10 3.50
C GLU A 56 -11.00 -5.84 2.28
N HIS A 57 -10.43 -5.48 1.14
CA HIS A 57 -11.20 -5.36 -0.09
C HIS A 57 -11.56 -6.75 -0.61
N SER A 58 -12.82 -6.93 -1.01
CA SER A 58 -13.32 -8.16 -1.64
C SER A 58 -12.90 -8.27 -3.11
N CYS A 59 -12.67 -7.13 -3.77
CA CYS A 59 -12.27 -7.03 -5.17
C CYS A 59 -10.94 -6.29 -5.32
N ALA A 60 -10.43 -6.20 -6.56
CA ALA A 60 -9.14 -5.62 -6.85
C ALA A 60 -9.13 -4.10 -6.63
N VAL A 61 -8.11 -3.63 -5.90
CA VAL A 61 -7.90 -2.21 -5.59
C VAL A 61 -6.98 -1.57 -6.65
N ASN A 62 -7.40 -0.44 -7.19
CA ASN A 62 -6.66 0.24 -8.26
C ASN A 62 -5.86 1.45 -7.76
N VAL A 63 -6.36 2.12 -6.71
CA VAL A 63 -5.74 3.33 -6.18
C VAL A 63 -5.88 3.37 -4.67
N ALA A 64 -4.86 3.93 -4.02
CA ALA A 64 -4.97 4.35 -2.63
C ALA A 64 -4.16 5.63 -2.42
N LYS A 65 -4.58 6.48 -1.48
CA LYS A 65 -3.97 7.77 -1.17
C LYS A 65 -4.08 8.08 0.33
N TYR A 66 -3.04 8.69 0.89
CA TYR A 66 -3.11 9.28 2.21
C TYR A 66 -4.01 10.52 2.21
N SER A 67 -4.74 10.71 3.31
CA SER A 67 -5.34 12.00 3.65
C SER A 67 -4.23 13.05 3.87
N PRO A 68 -4.46 14.34 3.55
CA PRO A 68 -3.49 15.40 3.82
C PRO A 68 -3.03 15.48 5.29
N SER A 69 -3.86 15.03 6.23
CA SER A 69 -3.49 14.96 7.65
C SER A 69 -2.53 13.81 7.99
N GLY A 70 -2.41 12.81 7.11
CA GLY A 70 -1.56 11.63 7.30
C GLY A 70 -2.11 10.60 8.30
N PHE A 71 -3.35 10.73 8.76
CA PHE A 71 -3.96 9.79 9.72
C PHE A 71 -4.79 8.68 9.08
N TYR A 72 -5.24 8.89 7.84
CA TYR A 72 -6.15 7.97 7.15
C TYR A 72 -5.67 7.73 5.72
N ILE A 73 -6.06 6.58 5.18
CA ILE A 73 -5.84 6.21 3.79
C ILE A 73 -7.19 5.93 3.16
N ALA A 74 -7.47 6.54 2.01
CA ALA A 74 -8.61 6.21 1.18
C ALA A 74 -8.14 5.29 0.05
N SER A 75 -8.82 4.17 -0.14
CA SER A 75 -8.50 3.16 -1.17
C SER A 75 -9.75 2.78 -1.94
N GLY A 76 -9.62 2.67 -3.27
CA GLY A 76 -10.72 2.38 -4.18
C GLY A 76 -10.28 1.52 -5.35
N GLY A 77 -11.20 0.68 -5.82
CA GLY A 77 -10.97 -0.28 -6.87
C GLY A 77 -12.19 -0.47 -7.74
N ASN A 78 -12.15 -1.53 -8.54
CA ASN A 78 -13.35 -1.96 -9.26
C ASN A 78 -14.20 -2.81 -8.31
N SER A 79 -15.52 -2.63 -8.35
CA SER A 79 -16.49 -3.51 -7.71
C SER A 79 -16.84 -4.65 -8.65
#